data_AF-A0A9E0VFA7-F1
#
_entry.id   AF-A0A9E0VFA7-F1
#
_cell.length_a   1.000
_cell.length_b   1.000
_cell.length_c   1.000
_cell.angle_alpha   90.00
_cell.angle_beta   90.00
_cell.angle_gamma   90.00
#
_symmetry.space_group_name_H-M   'P 1'
#
loop_
_entity.id
_entity.type
_entity.pdbx_description
1 polymer ?
#
loop_
_entity_poly.entity_id
_entity_poly.type
_entity_poly.pdbx_seq_one_letter_code
_entity_poly.pdbx_strand_id
1 'polypeptide(L)'
;MPFVVDVSKVQLNVEGAYKNGKGNTECVVFVQQAPLVGGGSVPGTSLWKKGKYVKDAKAGEIAKGTVIATFDDNGNYPADQRHAAVYISQDDNGITVYDQWNSQKKVLQRVLRYTESTTRSVNNGNFFWVVETAATVANAMTEPEHQKMFCGPYGPSE
;
A
#
# COMPACT_ATOMS: atom_id res chain seq x y z
N MET A 1 -5.65 -1.39 -10.14
CA MET A 1 -4.55 -0.47 -9.74
C MET A 1 -4.53 -0.28 -8.23
N PRO A 2 -3.40 -0.54 -7.55
CA PRO A 2 -3.28 -0.33 -6.10
C PRO A 2 -3.34 1.17 -5.73
N PHE A 3 -3.67 1.49 -4.47
CA PHE A 3 -3.61 2.86 -4.00
C PHE A 3 -2.15 3.29 -3.83
N VAL A 4 -1.73 4.33 -4.54
CA VAL A 4 -0.37 4.86 -4.48
C VAL A 4 -0.42 6.27 -3.89
N VAL A 5 0.17 6.44 -2.72
CA VAL A 5 0.36 7.73 -2.06
C VAL A 5 1.48 8.50 -2.76
N ASP A 6 1.22 9.78 -3.02
CA ASP A 6 2.25 10.73 -3.43
C ASP A 6 3.15 11.05 -2.23
N VAL A 7 4.17 10.20 -2.07
CA VAL A 7 5.17 10.28 -1.00
C VAL A 7 5.88 11.63 -0.92
N SER A 8 5.93 12.41 -2.01
CA SER A 8 6.54 13.74 -2.01
C SER A 8 5.71 14.79 -1.27
N LYS A 9 4.40 14.53 -1.14
CA LYS A 9 3.44 15.40 -0.44
C LYS A 9 3.13 14.94 0.98
N VAL A 10 3.75 13.84 1.43
CA VAL A 10 3.57 13.35 2.79
C VAL A 10 4.30 14.26 3.78
N GLN A 11 3.58 14.71 4.81
CA GLN A 11 4.14 15.52 5.89
C GLN A 11 4.85 14.64 6.92
N LEU A 12 6.12 14.34 6.67
CA LEU A 12 6.97 13.58 7.59
C LEU A 12 7.37 14.42 8.80
N ASN A 13 7.49 13.79 9.96
CA ASN A 13 7.92 14.41 11.23
C ASN A 13 7.03 15.56 11.75
N VAL A 14 5.86 15.80 11.15
CA VAL A 14 4.91 16.82 11.61
C VAL A 14 3.89 16.19 12.56
N GLU A 15 3.83 16.67 13.79
CA GLU A 15 2.88 16.16 14.79
C GLU A 15 1.43 16.50 14.42
N GLY A 16 0.57 15.49 14.45
CA GLY A 16 -0.86 15.65 14.21
C GLY A 16 -1.21 16.04 12.77
N ALA A 17 -0.28 15.89 11.82
CA ALA A 17 -0.53 16.17 10.40
C ALA A 17 -1.69 15.34 9.84
N TYR A 18 -1.83 14.10 10.31
CA TYR A 18 -2.91 13.19 9.92
C TYR A 18 -3.64 12.72 11.17
N LYS A 19 -4.65 13.49 11.60
CA LYS A 19 -5.48 13.17 12.76
C LYS A 19 -6.95 13.11 12.35
N ASN A 20 -7.72 12.27 13.04
CA ASN A 20 -9.16 12.26 12.85
C ASN A 20 -9.81 13.43 13.63
N GLY A 21 -11.13 13.60 13.49
CA GLY A 21 -11.88 14.65 14.19
C GLY A 21 -11.83 14.56 15.73
N LYS A 22 -11.35 13.44 16.29
CA LYS A 22 -11.14 13.24 17.74
C LYS A 22 -9.69 13.52 18.17
N GLY A 23 -8.80 13.88 17.24
CA GLY A 23 -7.38 14.10 17.50
C GLY A 23 -6.52 12.83 17.52
N ASN A 24 -7.08 11.65 17.19
CA ASN A 24 -6.30 10.41 17.15
C ASN A 24 -5.49 10.31 15.86
N THR A 25 -4.29 9.73 15.98
CA THR A 25 -3.28 9.60 14.91
C THR A 25 -3.05 8.12 14.59
N GLU A 26 -4.13 7.44 14.24
CA GLU A 26 -4.09 6.01 13.92
C GLU A 26 -3.43 5.75 12.57
N CYS A 27 -2.91 4.53 12.38
CA CYS A 27 -2.27 4.11 11.13
C CYS A 27 -3.21 4.20 9.92
N VAL A 28 -4.46 3.77 10.10
CA VAL A 28 -5.52 3.83 9.07
C VAL A 28 -5.83 5.28 8.69
N VAL A 29 -5.89 6.18 9.68
CA VAL A 29 -6.18 7.60 9.46
C VAL A 29 -5.13 8.23 8.55
N PHE A 30 -3.86 7.90 8.75
CA PHE A 30 -2.79 8.37 7.86
C PHE A 30 -3.00 7.90 6.43
N VAL A 31 -3.13 6.59 6.19
CA VAL A 31 -3.23 6.09 4.81
C VAL A 31 -4.50 6.58 4.10
N GLN A 32 -5.59 6.83 4.83
CA GLN A 32 -6.84 7.38 4.27
C GLN A 32 -6.75 8.88 3.92
N GLN A 33 -6.00 9.65 4.70
CA GLN A 33 -5.84 11.10 4.49
C GLN A 33 -4.63 11.45 3.62
N ALA A 34 -3.70 10.50 3.42
CA ALA A 34 -2.52 10.71 2.60
C ALA A 34 -2.91 11.00 1.14
N PRO A 35 -2.26 11.97 0.49
CA PRO A 35 -2.60 12.37 -0.88
C PRO A 35 -2.25 11.23 -1.84
N LEU A 36 -3.21 10.76 -2.62
CA LEU A 36 -2.98 9.76 -3.66
C LEU A 36 -2.46 10.39 -4.96
N VAL A 37 -1.62 9.65 -5.68
CA VAL A 37 -1.28 9.95 -7.07
C VAL A 37 -2.55 9.85 -7.90
N GLY A 38 -2.91 10.93 -8.60
CA GLY A 38 -4.17 11.03 -9.35
C GLY A 38 -5.36 11.55 -8.54
N GLY A 39 -5.18 11.85 -7.25
CA GLY A 39 -6.22 12.39 -6.37
C GLY A 39 -7.13 11.31 -5.75
N GLY A 40 -8.09 11.76 -4.94
CA GLY A 40 -8.97 10.89 -4.16
C GLY A 40 -8.36 10.48 -2.81
N SER A 41 -8.96 9.47 -2.19
CA SER A 41 -8.60 8.98 -0.86
C SER A 41 -8.76 7.46 -0.79
N VAL A 42 -7.98 6.81 0.07
CA VAL A 42 -8.15 5.37 0.33
C VAL A 42 -9.51 5.17 1.03
N PRO A 43 -10.34 4.21 0.57
CA PRO A 43 -11.65 3.98 1.17
C PRO A 43 -11.57 3.41 2.59
N GLY A 44 -12.74 3.26 3.22
CA GLY A 44 -12.90 2.57 4.51
C GLY A 44 -12.33 1.15 4.48
N THR A 45 -11.78 0.69 5.62
CA THR A 45 -11.12 -0.62 5.76
C THR A 45 -12.04 -1.81 5.47
N SER A 46 -13.36 -1.62 5.56
CA SER A 46 -14.37 -2.63 5.18
C SER A 46 -14.35 -2.99 3.70
N LEU A 47 -13.85 -2.10 2.85
CA LEU A 47 -13.72 -2.32 1.41
C LEU A 47 -12.36 -2.91 1.03
N TRP A 48 -11.42 -2.96 1.96
CA TRP A 48 -10.07 -3.43 1.68
C TRP A 48 -10.06 -4.93 1.46
N LYS A 49 -9.28 -5.33 0.46
CA LYS A 49 -9.01 -6.72 0.12
C LYS A 49 -7.51 -6.94 0.08
N LYS A 50 -7.14 -8.14 0.53
CA LYS A 50 -5.78 -8.66 0.51
C LYS A 50 -5.34 -8.83 -0.95
N GLY A 51 -4.42 -7.98 -1.40
CA GLY A 51 -3.81 -8.07 -2.72
C GLY A 51 -2.51 -8.87 -2.71
N LYS A 52 -1.55 -8.43 -3.55
CA LYS A 52 -0.22 -9.04 -3.66
C LYS A 52 0.50 -9.09 -2.31
N TYR A 53 1.14 -10.22 -2.03
CA TYR A 53 1.99 -10.37 -0.86
C TYR A 53 3.31 -9.62 -1.03
N VAL A 54 3.64 -8.76 -0.06
CA VAL A 54 4.75 -7.80 -0.20
C VAL A 54 6.10 -8.52 -0.23
N LYS A 55 6.33 -9.49 0.67
CA LYS A 55 7.59 -10.23 0.76
C LYS A 55 7.97 -10.99 -0.51
N ASP A 56 6.99 -11.56 -1.20
CA ASP A 56 7.23 -12.35 -2.42
C ASP A 56 7.35 -11.47 -3.68
N ALA A 57 7.04 -10.17 -3.57
CA ALA A 57 7.12 -9.26 -4.70
C ALA A 57 8.57 -8.94 -5.08
N LYS A 58 8.88 -9.04 -6.37
CA LYS A 58 10.21 -8.69 -6.88
C LYS A 58 10.43 -7.17 -6.85
N ALA A 59 11.70 -6.77 -6.87
CA ALA A 59 12.06 -5.36 -7.00
C ALA A 59 11.38 -4.73 -8.23
N GLY A 60 10.66 -3.63 -8.00
CA GLY A 60 9.90 -2.92 -9.04
C GLY A 60 8.45 -3.39 -9.23
N GLU A 61 8.02 -4.50 -8.62
CA GLU A 61 6.61 -4.94 -8.73
C GLU A 61 5.65 -4.13 -7.84
N ILE A 62 6.15 -3.58 -6.74
CA ILE A 62 5.39 -2.70 -5.85
C ILE A 62 5.95 -1.30 -5.98
N ALA A 63 5.10 -0.36 -6.40
CA ALA A 63 5.47 1.02 -6.55
C ALA A 63 5.72 1.67 -5.18
N LYS A 64 6.73 2.54 -5.11
CA LYS A 64 6.91 3.44 -3.95
C LYS A 64 5.62 4.25 -3.75
N GLY A 65 5.13 4.29 -2.52
CA GLY A 65 3.85 4.92 -2.17
C GLY A 65 2.68 3.95 -2.08
N THR A 66 2.82 2.68 -2.48
CA THR A 66 1.72 1.73 -2.40
C THR A 66 1.25 1.53 -0.95
N VAL A 67 -0.06 1.57 -0.74
CA VAL A 67 -0.65 1.30 0.57
C VAL A 67 -0.60 -0.21 0.85
N ILE A 68 -0.07 -0.57 2.01
CA ILE A 68 0.04 -1.95 2.49
C ILE A 68 -0.60 -2.09 3.86
N ALA A 69 -1.11 -3.27 4.16
CA ALA A 69 -1.74 -3.54 5.45
C ALA A 69 -1.61 -5.00 5.86
N THR A 70 -1.86 -5.25 7.15
CA THR A 70 -2.09 -6.58 7.69
C THR A 70 -3.50 -7.06 7.37
N PHE A 71 -3.65 -8.35 7.08
CA PHE A 71 -4.95 -8.99 6.85
C PHE A 71 -5.10 -10.23 7.75
N ASP A 72 -6.34 -10.58 8.07
CA ASP A 72 -6.68 -11.84 8.71
C ASP A 72 -6.69 -13.02 7.72
N ASP A 73 -6.97 -14.21 8.22
CA ASP A 73 -7.02 -15.45 7.44
C ASP A 73 -8.15 -15.44 6.39
N ASN A 74 -9.17 -14.60 6.58
CA ASN A 74 -10.26 -14.38 5.65
C ASN A 74 -9.94 -13.28 4.62
N GLY A 75 -8.75 -12.69 4.67
CA GLY A 75 -8.32 -11.62 3.76
C GLY A 75 -8.97 -10.27 4.03
N ASN A 76 -9.49 -10.03 5.25
CA ASN A 76 -10.05 -8.76 5.68
C ASN A 76 -9.09 -8.03 6.63
N TYR A 77 -9.26 -6.71 6.77
CA TYR A 77 -8.48 -5.94 7.74
C TYR A 77 -8.91 -6.33 9.16
N PRO A 78 -8.00 -6.86 10.02
CA PRO A 78 -8.37 -7.50 11.27
C PRO A 78 -8.85 -6.49 12.31
N ALA A 79 -9.64 -6.96 13.28
CA ALA A 79 -10.05 -6.15 14.42
C ALA A 79 -8.89 -5.94 15.43
N ASP A 80 -7.98 -6.90 15.53
CA ASP A 80 -6.84 -6.88 16.45
C ASP A 80 -5.51 -7.00 15.70
N GLN A 81 -4.41 -6.60 16.34
CA GLN A 81 -3.05 -6.66 15.76
C GLN A 81 -2.99 -6.19 14.29
N ARG A 82 -3.64 -5.05 14.05
CA ARG A 82 -3.84 -4.48 12.73
C ARG A 82 -2.90 -3.32 12.48
N HIS A 83 -2.37 -3.22 11.28
CA HIS A 83 -1.55 -2.10 10.87
C HIS A 83 -1.68 -1.79 9.39
N ALA A 84 -1.59 -0.51 9.07
CA ALA A 84 -1.59 0.00 7.71
C ALA A 84 -0.43 0.98 7.56
N ALA A 85 0.24 0.93 6.42
CA ALA A 85 1.43 1.73 6.16
C ALA A 85 1.54 2.05 4.67
N VAL A 86 2.43 3.00 4.35
CA VAL A 86 2.82 3.32 2.97
C VAL A 86 4.16 2.67 2.68
N TYR A 87 4.20 1.80 1.68
CA TYR A 87 5.41 1.13 1.21
C TYR A 87 6.38 2.13 0.59
N ILE A 88 7.66 2.04 0.95
CA ILE A 88 8.73 2.86 0.38
C ILE A 88 9.68 2.03 -0.46
N SER A 89 10.16 0.93 0.12
CA SER A 89 11.06 -0.03 -0.51
C SER A 89 11.10 -1.31 0.34
N GLN A 90 11.68 -2.37 -0.19
CA GLN A 90 12.03 -3.56 0.58
C GLN A 90 13.37 -4.13 0.14
N ASP A 91 13.98 -4.88 1.05
CA ASP A 91 15.17 -5.67 0.83
C ASP A 91 15.02 -7.01 1.58
N ASP A 92 16.06 -7.83 1.60
CA ASP A 92 16.03 -9.13 2.29
C ASP A 92 15.85 -9.01 3.82
N ASN A 93 16.05 -7.82 4.39
CA ASN A 93 15.89 -7.59 5.83
C ASN A 93 14.46 -7.21 6.22
N GLY A 94 13.71 -6.56 5.32
CA GLY A 94 12.37 -6.11 5.62
C GLY A 94 11.81 -5.05 4.69
N ILE A 95 10.70 -4.45 5.13
CA ILE A 95 9.95 -3.44 4.38
C ILE A 95 10.21 -2.08 5.02
N THR A 96 10.74 -1.14 4.24
CA THR A 96 10.79 0.28 4.64
C THR A 96 9.43 0.90 4.38
N VAL A 97 8.86 1.53 5.40
CA VAL A 97 7.51 2.11 5.35
C VAL A 97 7.47 3.51 5.95
N TYR A 98 6.44 4.27 5.55
CA TYR A 98 5.92 5.38 6.35
C TYR A 98 4.68 4.93 7.09
N ASP A 99 4.64 5.22 8.38
CA ASP A 99 3.47 4.97 9.21
C ASP A 99 3.38 5.93 10.40
N GLN A 100 2.24 5.86 11.09
CA GLN A 100 1.99 6.53 12.35
C GLN A 100 1.10 5.67 13.24
N TRP A 101 1.10 5.96 14.54
CA TRP A 101 0.14 5.43 15.50
C TRP A 101 -0.03 6.41 16.68
N ASN A 102 -1.05 6.18 17.51
CA ASN A 102 -1.51 7.13 18.53
C ASN A 102 -0.43 7.65 19.48
N SER A 103 0.53 6.82 19.88
CA SER A 103 1.63 7.28 20.74
C SER A 103 2.75 7.97 19.99
N GLN A 104 2.95 7.69 18.69
CA GLN A 104 3.95 8.37 17.85
C GLN A 104 3.48 9.75 17.38
N LYS A 105 2.19 9.91 17.06
CA LYS A 105 1.52 11.17 16.65
C LYS A 105 2.01 11.85 15.38
N LYS A 106 3.06 11.35 14.74
CA LYS A 106 3.64 11.88 13.50
C LYS A 106 3.95 10.74 12.55
N VAL A 107 4.04 11.03 11.26
CA VAL A 107 4.47 10.05 10.27
C VAL A 107 5.98 9.94 10.30
N LEU A 108 6.50 8.73 10.54
CA LEU A 108 7.92 8.43 10.54
C LEU A 108 8.25 7.32 9.53
N GLN A 109 9.50 7.31 9.10
CA GLN A 109 10.07 6.18 8.38
C GLN A 109 10.57 5.13 9.36
N ARG A 110 10.24 3.87 9.12
CA ARG A 110 10.85 2.74 9.84
C ARG A 110 10.92 1.49 8.98
N VAL A 111 11.68 0.51 9.44
CA VAL A 111 11.80 -0.82 8.81
C VAL A 111 10.98 -1.83 9.59
N LEU A 112 10.07 -2.50 8.90
CA LEU A 112 9.35 -3.68 9.37
C LEU A 112 10.18 -4.91 9.01
N ARG A 113 10.93 -5.43 9.99
CA ARG A 113 11.84 -6.56 9.76
C ARG A 113 11.05 -7.83 9.44
N TYR A 114 11.60 -8.67 8.56
CA TYR A 114 11.14 -10.05 8.44
C TYR A 114 11.66 -10.84 9.64
N THR A 115 10.77 -11.62 10.27
CA THR A 115 11.16 -12.50 11.40
C THR A 115 10.54 -13.88 11.21
N GLU A 116 11.15 -14.92 11.78
CA GLU A 116 10.64 -16.32 11.69
C GLU A 116 9.32 -16.55 12.47
N SER A 117 8.71 -15.50 13.01
CA SER A 117 7.44 -15.60 13.73
C SER A 117 6.30 -15.95 12.78
N THR A 118 5.58 -17.01 13.11
CA THR A 118 4.33 -17.43 12.45
C THR A 118 3.10 -16.72 13.02
N THR A 119 3.24 -16.02 14.15
CA THR A 119 2.16 -15.22 14.73
C THR A 119 2.10 -13.84 14.07
N ARG A 120 0.87 -13.44 13.68
CA ARG A 120 0.59 -12.11 13.11
C ARG A 120 1.10 -11.02 14.04
N SER A 121 1.92 -10.13 13.49
CA SER A 121 2.50 -9.02 14.24
C SER A 121 2.55 -7.77 13.38
N VAL A 122 2.07 -6.65 13.95
CA VAL A 122 2.06 -5.33 13.31
C VAL A 122 3.46 -4.80 12.96
N ASN A 123 4.51 -5.42 13.52
CA ASN A 123 5.89 -5.03 13.32
C ASN A 123 6.69 -6.04 12.47
N ASN A 124 6.07 -7.13 12.03
CA ASN A 124 6.72 -8.14 11.22
C ASN A 124 6.33 -7.97 9.74
N GLY A 125 7.32 -7.74 8.89
CA GLY A 125 7.13 -7.55 7.45
C GLY A 125 6.47 -8.74 6.74
N ASN A 126 6.49 -9.95 7.34
CA ASN A 126 5.84 -11.14 6.78
C ASN A 126 4.31 -11.06 6.75
N PHE A 127 3.70 -10.08 7.41
CA PHE A 127 2.24 -9.98 7.50
C PHE A 127 1.70 -8.77 6.75
N PHE A 128 2.38 -8.32 5.70
CA PHE A 128 1.96 -7.18 4.89
C PHE A 128 1.60 -7.58 3.47
N TRP A 129 0.44 -7.11 3.03
CA TRP A 129 -0.08 -7.27 1.68
C TRP A 129 -0.47 -5.92 1.11
N VAL A 130 -0.43 -5.79 -0.21
CA VAL A 130 -0.94 -4.62 -0.92
C VAL A 130 -2.43 -4.47 -0.67
N VAL A 131 -2.87 -3.26 -0.36
CA VAL A 131 -4.29 -2.94 -0.18
C VAL A 131 -4.93 -2.72 -1.54
N GLU A 132 -5.95 -3.52 -1.81
CA GLU A 132 -6.80 -3.41 -2.98
C GLU A 132 -8.28 -3.29 -2.56
N THR A 133 -9.16 -3.09 -3.52
CA THR A 133 -10.62 -3.16 -3.40
C THR A 133 -11.19 -3.95 -4.58
N ALA A 134 -12.46 -4.36 -4.49
CA ALA A 134 -13.13 -5.00 -5.61
C ALA A 134 -13.04 -4.17 -6.91
N ALA A 135 -13.14 -2.84 -6.82
CA ALA A 135 -13.02 -1.94 -7.96
C ALA A 135 -11.59 -1.91 -8.55
N THR A 136 -10.55 -1.89 -7.71
CA THR A 136 -9.17 -1.89 -8.21
C THR A 136 -8.76 -3.22 -8.82
N VAL A 137 -9.33 -4.32 -8.33
CA VAL A 137 -9.15 -5.68 -8.85
C VAL A 137 -9.90 -5.83 -10.18
N ALA A 138 -11.15 -5.38 -10.27
CA ALA A 138 -11.91 -5.39 -11.52
C ALA A 138 -11.22 -4.58 -12.62
N ASN A 139 -10.71 -3.38 -12.30
CA ASN A 139 -10.00 -2.55 -13.26
C ASN A 139 -8.68 -3.17 -13.75
N ALA A 140 -8.00 -3.97 -12.91
CA ALA A 140 -6.80 -4.71 -13.32
C ALA A 140 -7.13 -5.89 -14.26
N MET A 141 -8.33 -6.47 -14.15
CA MET A 141 -8.79 -7.53 -15.07
C MET A 141 -9.29 -6.97 -16.41
N THR A 142 -9.60 -5.68 -16.48
CA THR A 142 -10.08 -5.02 -17.70
C THR A 142 -9.01 -4.26 -18.46
N GLU A 143 -7.77 -4.14 -17.97
CA GLU A 143 -6.65 -3.66 -18.79
C GLU A 143 -6.30 -4.75 -19.81
N PRO A 144 -6.59 -4.57 -21.11
CA PRO A 144 -6.07 -5.48 -22.11
C PRO A 144 -4.57 -5.21 -22.24
N GLU A 145 -3.77 -6.27 -22.39
CA GLU A 145 -2.39 -6.19 -22.91
C GLU A 145 -2.36 -5.64 -24.35
N HIS A 146 -2.83 -4.42 -24.58
CA HIS A 146 -2.71 -3.79 -25.89
C HIS A 146 -1.32 -3.19 -26.04
N GLN A 147 -0.53 -3.89 -26.88
CA GLN A 147 0.07 -3.34 -28.10
C GLN A 147 1.58 -3.61 -28.25
N LYS A 148 1.95 -4.88 -28.37
CA LYS A 148 3.17 -5.30 -29.09
C LYS A 148 2.82 -6.35 -30.15
N MET A 149 2.21 -5.92 -31.25
CA MET A 149 2.26 -6.56 -32.57
C MET A 149 1.24 -5.87 -33.45
N PHE A 150 1.66 -4.90 -34.27
CA PHE A 150 1.11 -4.56 -35.61
C PHE A 150 1.71 -3.21 -36.04
N CYS A 151 2.98 -3.22 -36.42
CA CYS A 151 3.58 -2.25 -37.34
C CYS A 151 4.56 -3.03 -38.23
N GLY A 152 4.03 -3.74 -39.21
CA GLY A 152 4.78 -4.22 -40.38
C GLY A 152 4.39 -3.34 -41.58
N PRO A 153 5.35 -2.85 -42.39
CA PRO A 153 5.10 -1.77 -43.33
C PRO A 153 4.32 -2.27 -44.56
N TYR A 154 3.15 -1.67 -44.79
CA TYR A 154 2.60 -1.56 -46.14
C TYR A 154 3.48 -0.57 -46.91
N GLY A 155 4.30 -1.10 -47.83
CA GLY A 155 4.85 -0.33 -48.94
C GLY A 155 3.94 -0.46 -50.17
N PRO A 156 3.78 0.57 -51.00
CA PRO A 156 2.96 0.47 -52.21
C PRO A 156 3.75 -0.22 -53.32
N SER A 157 3.11 -1.10 -54.08
CA SER A 157 3.59 -1.53 -55.39
C SER A 157 2.64 -0.99 -56.45
N GLU A 158 3.15 -0.04 -57.23
CA GLU A 158 2.70 0.31 -58.58
C GLU A 158 2.78 -0.90 -59.53
#